data_AF-A0A9D1TY44-F1
#
_entry.id   AF-A0A9D1TY44-F1
#
_cell.length_a   1.000
_cell.length_b   1.000
_cell.length_c   1.000
_cell.angle_alpha   90.00
_cell.angle_beta   90.00
_cell.angle_gamma   90.00
#
_symmetry.space_group_name_H-M   'P 1'
#
loop_
_entity.id
_entity.type
_entity.pdbx_description
1 polymer ?
#
loop_
_entity_poly.entity_id
_entity_poly.type
_entity_poly.pdbx_seq_one_letter_code
_entity_poly.pdbx_strand_id
1 'polypeptide(L)'
;MAMKPHFSGALCALLVAVLSLSARGQNPQQAQGGPVPQDSTVAVVRAALQMPGADTARVAAYGCDELLACLRLGAKPAQWMADDKLEIWSVEEREASENGWVVFFNRQTDRPLAYVLGHVELGLPTCPGNYELTDALTGSWMPMGREVRIAPSGVLVVRYRSLD
;
A
#
# COMPACT_ATOMS: atom_id res chain seq x y z
N MET A 1 32.86 13.96 28.31
CA MET A 1 32.88 12.93 27.25
C MET A 1 31.44 12.67 26.86
N ALA A 2 31.00 13.19 25.71
CA ALA A 2 29.68 12.96 25.15
C ALA A 2 29.81 13.11 23.62
N MET A 3 29.74 12.00 22.89
CA MET A 3 29.77 11.98 21.43
C MET A 3 28.36 12.21 20.88
N LYS A 4 28.21 13.23 20.03
CA LYS A 4 27.05 13.43 19.17
C LYS A 4 27.15 12.49 17.96
N PRO A 5 26.06 11.84 17.52
CA PRO A 5 26.06 11.17 16.23
C PRO A 5 25.93 12.20 15.09
N HIS A 6 26.94 12.23 14.22
CA HIS A 6 26.89 12.81 12.89
C HIS A 6 26.18 11.81 11.96
N PHE A 7 25.01 12.16 11.41
CA PHE A 7 24.47 11.50 10.23
C PHE A 7 24.86 12.30 9.00
N SER A 8 25.71 11.69 8.17
CA SER A 8 26.29 12.23 6.95
C SER A 8 25.27 12.19 5.81
N GLY A 9 24.93 13.35 5.26
CA GLY A 9 23.97 13.57 4.18
C GLY A 9 24.42 13.12 2.78
N ALA A 10 25.20 12.04 2.66
CA ALA A 10 25.74 11.57 1.38
C ALA A 10 25.01 10.34 0.78
N LEU A 11 24.02 9.77 1.46
CA LEU A 11 23.28 8.60 0.95
C LEU A 11 21.97 8.96 0.22
N CYS A 12 21.50 10.22 0.30
CA CYS A 12 20.26 10.65 -0.36
C CYS A 12 20.39 10.91 -1.87
N ALA A 13 21.61 11.04 -2.40
CA ALA A 13 21.81 11.40 -3.81
C ALA A 13 21.84 10.21 -4.78
N LEU A 14 22.09 8.99 -4.30
CA LEU A 14 22.25 7.83 -5.18
C LEU A 14 20.91 7.18 -5.58
N LEU A 15 19.84 7.37 -4.80
CA LEU A 15 18.53 6.76 -5.09
C LEU A 15 17.70 7.55 -6.11
N VAL A 16 18.01 8.84 -6.34
CA VAL A 16 17.34 9.67 -7.36
C VAL A 16 17.83 9.32 -8.78
N ALA A 17 19.06 8.84 -8.91
CA ALA A 17 19.64 8.51 -10.21
C ALA A 17 19.09 7.20 -10.83
N VAL A 18 18.70 6.22 -10.00
CA VAL A 18 18.32 4.88 -10.50
C VAL A 18 16.89 4.84 -11.07
N LEU A 19 16.02 5.79 -10.70
CA LEU A 19 14.65 5.86 -11.23
C LEU A 19 14.49 6.83 -12.42
N SER A 20 15.57 7.50 -12.82
CA SER A 20 15.54 8.47 -13.94
C SER A 20 15.89 7.84 -15.30
N LEU A 21 16.16 6.53 -15.37
CA LEU A 21 16.58 5.89 -16.62
C LEU A 21 15.45 5.28 -17.48
N SER A 22 14.20 5.27 -17.01
CA SER A 22 13.07 4.70 -17.79
C SER A 22 12.15 5.75 -18.40
N ALA A 23 12.42 7.04 -18.21
CA ALA A 23 11.62 8.14 -18.76
C ALA A 23 12.44 9.00 -19.73
N ARG A 24 12.95 8.40 -20.81
CA ARG A 24 13.32 9.16 -22.01
C ARG A 24 12.36 8.81 -23.12
N GLY A 25 11.35 9.67 -23.26
CA GLY A 25 10.50 9.71 -24.44
C GLY A 25 9.02 9.84 -24.14
N GLN A 26 8.59 10.88 -23.41
CA GLN A 26 7.29 11.52 -23.67
C GLN A 26 7.19 12.89 -22.97
N ASN A 27 6.53 13.78 -23.70
CA ASN A 27 6.51 15.24 -23.66
C ASN A 27 5.78 15.79 -22.40
N PRO A 28 6.27 16.84 -21.71
CA PRO A 28 5.60 17.40 -20.53
C PRO A 28 4.49 18.39 -20.94
N GLN A 29 3.40 17.88 -21.50
CA GLN A 29 2.15 18.65 -21.68
C GLN A 29 0.94 17.70 -21.72
N GLN A 30 0.63 17.07 -20.59
CA GLN A 30 -0.69 16.46 -20.35
C GLN A 30 -0.89 16.23 -18.85
N ALA A 31 -1.09 17.32 -18.12
CA ALA A 31 -1.67 17.30 -16.78
C ALA A 31 -3.19 17.34 -16.93
N GLN A 32 -3.83 16.21 -17.26
CA GLN A 32 -5.29 16.05 -17.22
C GLN A 32 -5.65 14.58 -16.96
N GLY A 33 -6.15 14.32 -15.74
CA GLY A 33 -7.11 13.27 -15.36
C GLY A 33 -7.15 11.94 -16.13
N GLY A 34 -6.01 11.29 -16.34
CA GLY A 34 -5.96 9.91 -16.85
C GLY A 34 -5.88 8.88 -15.72
N PRO A 35 -6.37 7.64 -15.92
CA PRO A 35 -6.16 6.57 -14.96
C PRO A 35 -4.65 6.37 -14.77
N VAL A 36 -4.20 6.49 -13.52
CA VAL A 36 -2.79 6.32 -13.19
C VAL A 36 -2.39 4.87 -13.54
N PRO A 37 -1.28 4.63 -14.27
CA PRO A 37 -0.88 3.28 -14.67
C PRO A 37 -0.77 2.35 -13.46
N GLN A 38 -1.40 1.17 -13.49
CA GLN A 38 -1.42 0.22 -12.37
C GLN A 38 -0.01 -0.13 -11.84
N ASP A 39 0.98 -0.22 -12.73
CA ASP A 39 2.39 -0.46 -12.37
C ASP A 39 2.96 0.63 -11.46
N SER A 40 2.52 1.88 -11.62
CA SER A 40 2.92 2.98 -10.75
C SER A 40 2.21 2.94 -9.39
N THR A 41 0.99 2.37 -9.31
CA THR A 41 0.28 2.21 -8.02
C THR A 41 1.06 1.24 -7.15
N VAL A 42 1.40 0.09 -7.73
CA VAL A 42 2.07 -1.00 -7.02
C VAL A 42 3.44 -0.57 -6.53
N ALA A 43 4.22 0.11 -7.38
CA ALA A 43 5.53 0.61 -7.00
C ALA A 43 5.46 1.65 -5.86
N VAL A 44 4.49 2.57 -5.92
CA VAL A 44 4.31 3.61 -4.90
C VAL A 44 3.86 3.02 -3.56
N VAL A 45 2.85 2.16 -3.56
CA VAL A 45 2.35 1.54 -2.33
C VAL A 45 3.42 0.64 -1.70
N ARG A 46 4.11 -0.18 -2.50
CA ARG A 46 5.21 -1.03 -2.00
C ARG A 46 6.36 -0.20 -1.43
N ALA A 47 6.78 0.87 -2.11
CA ALA A 47 7.83 1.74 -1.60
C ALA A 47 7.44 2.41 -0.26
N ALA A 48 6.17 2.77 -0.11
CA ALA A 48 5.69 3.42 1.09
C ALA A 48 5.54 2.46 2.28
N LEU A 49 5.25 1.18 2.05
CA LEU A 49 5.25 0.14 3.08
C LEU A 49 6.67 -0.21 3.56
N GLN A 50 7.64 -0.22 2.66
CA GLN A 50 9.04 -0.54 2.97
C GLN A 50 9.77 0.61 3.69
N MET A 51 9.30 1.85 3.53
CA MET A 51 9.87 3.04 4.16
C MET A 51 8.76 3.85 4.85
N PRO A 52 8.46 3.56 6.14
CA PRO A 52 7.52 4.36 6.91
C PRO A 52 7.95 5.84 6.90
N GLY A 53 7.08 6.74 6.45
CA GLY A 53 7.41 8.17 6.26
C GLY A 53 7.98 8.54 4.89
N ALA A 54 7.90 7.65 3.90
CA ALA A 54 8.18 7.96 2.50
C ALA A 54 7.42 9.21 2.03
N ASP A 55 8.05 9.96 1.12
CA ASP A 55 7.60 11.27 0.65
C ASP A 55 6.13 11.26 0.19
N THR A 56 5.25 11.71 1.09
CA THR A 56 3.80 11.78 0.89
C THR A 56 3.42 12.60 -0.35
N ALA A 57 4.31 13.44 -0.88
CA ALA A 57 4.08 14.18 -2.12
C ALA A 57 3.94 13.28 -3.36
N ARG A 58 4.66 12.13 -3.41
CA ARG A 58 4.55 11.17 -4.51
C ARG A 58 3.25 10.36 -4.48
N VAL A 59 2.69 10.16 -3.29
CA VAL A 59 1.40 9.46 -3.10
C VAL A 59 0.23 10.44 -3.23
N ALA A 60 0.44 11.72 -2.90
CA ALA A 60 -0.56 12.77 -3.13
C ALA A 60 -0.90 12.94 -4.61
N ALA A 61 0.07 12.67 -5.51
CA ALA A 61 -0.17 12.63 -6.95
C ALA A 61 -1.17 11.53 -7.39
N TYR A 62 -1.45 10.54 -6.52
CA TYR A 62 -2.45 9.49 -6.77
C TYR A 62 -3.89 9.91 -6.42
N GLY A 63 -4.09 11.01 -5.67
CA GLY A 63 -5.42 11.52 -5.34
C GLY A 63 -6.33 10.57 -4.55
N CYS A 64 -5.77 9.57 -3.87
CA CYS A 64 -6.53 8.61 -3.06
C CYS A 64 -6.37 8.95 -1.57
N ASP A 65 -7.42 9.52 -0.98
CA ASP A 65 -7.42 10.01 0.40
C ASP A 65 -7.13 8.89 1.41
N GLU A 66 -7.61 7.67 1.17
CA GLU A 66 -7.37 6.52 2.06
C GLU A 66 -5.92 6.00 1.97
N LEU A 67 -5.29 6.04 0.80
CA LEU A 67 -3.84 5.76 0.71
C LEU A 67 -3.03 6.81 1.46
N LEU A 68 -3.41 8.09 1.34
CA LEU A 68 -2.79 9.16 2.12
C LEU A 68 -3.00 8.98 3.62
N ALA A 69 -4.20 8.54 4.03
CA ALA A 69 -4.51 8.23 5.42
C ALA A 69 -3.64 7.07 5.93
N CYS A 70 -3.50 5.98 5.15
CA CYS A 70 -2.62 4.87 5.47
C CYS A 70 -1.17 5.32 5.72
N LEU A 71 -0.66 6.29 4.95
CA LEU A 71 0.71 6.78 5.14
C LEU A 71 0.88 7.74 6.31
N ARG A 72 -0.13 8.56 6.58
CA ARG A 72 -0.07 9.57 7.67
C ARG A 72 -0.34 8.94 9.03
N LEU A 73 -1.38 8.12 9.09
CA LEU A 73 -1.94 7.53 10.30
C LEU A 73 -1.42 6.12 10.54
N GLY A 74 -0.93 5.43 9.51
CA GLY A 74 -0.36 4.11 9.64
C GLY A 74 0.89 4.06 10.52
N ALA A 75 1.05 2.92 11.16
CA ALA A 75 2.17 2.54 11.98
C ALA A 75 2.43 1.03 11.84
N LYS A 76 3.64 0.62 12.22
CA LYS A 76 4.06 -0.80 12.28
C LYS A 76 3.70 -1.60 11.02
N PRO A 77 4.13 -1.19 9.82
CA PRO A 77 3.94 -2.04 8.65
C PRO A 77 4.64 -3.39 8.88
N ALA A 78 3.90 -4.47 8.71
CA ALA A 78 4.40 -5.82 8.88
C ALA A 78 4.04 -6.64 7.63
N GLN A 79 5.03 -7.34 7.10
CA GLN A 79 4.78 -8.32 6.05
C GLN A 79 4.20 -9.57 6.69
N TRP A 80 2.94 -9.84 6.38
CA TRP A 80 2.22 -11.01 6.92
C TRP A 80 2.58 -12.28 6.14
N MET A 81 2.61 -12.17 4.82
CA MET A 81 2.86 -13.30 3.92
C MET A 81 3.56 -12.82 2.65
N ALA A 82 4.49 -13.61 2.14
CA ALA A 82 5.02 -13.44 0.81
C ALA A 82 5.42 -14.78 0.22
N ASP A 83 4.80 -15.13 -0.90
CA ASP A 83 5.17 -16.26 -1.73
C ASP A 83 5.38 -15.81 -3.19
N ASP A 84 5.45 -16.76 -4.13
CA ASP A 84 5.67 -16.50 -5.55
C ASP A 84 4.49 -15.80 -6.25
N LYS A 85 3.29 -15.86 -5.67
CA LYS A 85 2.03 -15.39 -6.26
C LYS A 85 1.46 -14.17 -5.54
N LEU A 86 1.66 -14.08 -4.23
CA LEU A 86 0.99 -13.13 -3.37
C LEU A 86 1.96 -12.55 -2.33
N GLU A 87 1.80 -11.27 -2.06
CA GLU A 87 2.45 -10.58 -0.96
C GLU A 87 1.40 -9.78 -0.19
N ILE A 88 1.35 -9.97 1.13
CA ILE A 88 0.40 -9.33 2.04
C ILE A 88 1.15 -8.53 3.10
N TRP A 89 0.72 -7.29 3.29
CA TRP A 89 1.20 -6.42 4.34
C TRP A 89 0.05 -5.93 5.21
N SER A 90 0.25 -5.86 6.52
CA SER A 90 -0.66 -5.19 7.45
C SER A 90 -0.04 -3.88 7.92
N VAL A 91 -0.89 -2.87 8.10
CA VAL A 91 -0.53 -1.57 8.68
C VAL A 91 -1.58 -1.23 9.73
N GLU A 92 -1.17 -1.09 10.98
CA GLU A 92 -2.05 -0.64 12.07
C GLU A 92 -2.22 0.88 12.02
N GLU A 93 -3.36 1.39 12.43
CA GLU A 93 -3.51 2.82 12.71
C GLU A 93 -2.86 3.16 14.06
N ARG A 94 -2.01 4.21 14.09
CA ARG A 94 -1.12 4.54 15.23
C ARG A 94 -1.85 4.70 16.56
N GLU A 95 -3.05 5.27 16.53
CA GLU A 95 -3.85 5.60 17.72
C GLU A 95 -5.07 4.68 17.90
N ALA A 96 -5.28 3.74 16.97
CA ALA A 96 -6.40 2.81 16.98
C ALA A 96 -5.97 1.48 16.37
N SER A 97 -5.29 0.64 17.13
CA SER A 97 -4.67 -0.60 16.62
C SER A 97 -5.67 -1.64 16.11
N GLU A 98 -6.96 -1.50 16.42
CA GLU A 98 -8.03 -2.34 15.86
C GLU A 98 -8.52 -1.86 14.48
N ASN A 99 -7.99 -0.73 14.02
CA ASN A 99 -8.19 -0.20 12.69
C ASN A 99 -6.86 -0.28 11.94
N GLY A 100 -6.94 -0.44 10.62
CA GLY A 100 -5.75 -0.37 9.80
C GLY A 100 -6.01 -0.63 8.33
N TRP A 101 -4.96 -1.02 7.65
CA TRP A 101 -4.99 -1.40 6.25
C TRP A 101 -4.31 -2.75 6.07
N VAL A 102 -4.83 -3.54 5.14
CA VAL A 102 -4.16 -4.72 4.60
C VAL A 102 -3.95 -4.52 3.11
N VAL A 103 -2.73 -4.71 2.65
CA VAL A 103 -2.33 -4.51 1.26
C VAL A 103 -1.98 -5.86 0.66
N PHE A 104 -2.64 -6.21 -0.43
CA PHE A 104 -2.41 -7.41 -1.20
C PHE A 104 -1.77 -7.04 -2.54
N PHE A 105 -0.65 -7.66 -2.86
CA PHE A 105 -0.01 -7.55 -4.16
C PHE A 105 -0.11 -8.87 -4.91
N ASN A 106 -0.68 -8.83 -6.11
CA ASN A 106 -0.55 -9.94 -7.03
C ASN A 106 0.84 -9.89 -7.67
N ARG A 107 1.68 -10.86 -7.35
CA ARG A 107 3.05 -10.98 -7.91
C ARG A 107 3.08 -11.68 -9.26
N GLN A 108 1.95 -12.23 -9.70
CA GLN A 108 1.80 -12.84 -11.01
C GLN A 108 1.65 -11.74 -12.06
N THR A 109 2.36 -11.87 -13.18
CA THR A 109 2.37 -10.87 -14.26
C THR A 109 1.42 -11.21 -15.40
N ASP A 110 0.89 -12.44 -15.44
CA ASP A 110 0.16 -13.01 -16.57
C ASP A 110 -1.30 -13.38 -16.25
N ARG A 111 -1.67 -13.46 -14.97
CA ARG A 111 -3.02 -13.88 -14.56
C ARG A 111 -3.52 -13.16 -13.30
N PRO A 112 -4.85 -12.97 -13.19
CA PRO A 112 -5.44 -12.44 -11.97
C PRO A 112 -5.33 -13.45 -10.83
N LEU A 113 -5.20 -12.94 -9.62
CA LEU A 113 -5.23 -13.70 -8.39
C LEU A 113 -6.63 -13.59 -7.77
N ALA A 114 -7.27 -14.72 -7.53
CA ALA A 114 -8.49 -14.79 -6.73
C ALA A 114 -8.12 -15.04 -5.27
N TYR A 115 -8.77 -14.33 -4.36
CA TYR A 115 -8.49 -14.41 -2.92
C TYR A 115 -9.77 -14.24 -2.11
N VAL A 116 -9.95 -15.00 -1.03
CA VAL A 116 -11.10 -14.84 -0.13
C VAL A 116 -10.66 -13.99 1.06
N LEU A 117 -11.34 -12.87 1.29
CA LEU A 117 -11.05 -11.97 2.41
C LEU A 117 -11.58 -12.56 3.72
N GLY A 118 -10.77 -13.36 4.42
CA GLY A 118 -11.07 -13.87 5.76
C GLY A 118 -10.29 -13.14 6.85
N HIS A 119 -10.77 -13.25 8.10
CA HIS A 119 -10.16 -12.60 9.25
C HIS A 119 -8.73 -13.10 9.52
N VAL A 120 -8.49 -14.41 9.40
CA VAL A 120 -7.16 -15.02 9.57
C VAL A 120 -6.20 -14.48 8.52
N GLU A 121 -6.65 -14.42 7.27
CA GLU A 121 -5.88 -13.93 6.13
C GLU A 121 -5.54 -12.44 6.23
N LEU A 122 -6.41 -11.67 6.89
CA LEU A 122 -6.22 -10.25 7.18
C LEU A 122 -5.39 -10.01 8.46
N GLY A 123 -5.00 -11.08 9.19
CA GLY A 123 -4.29 -10.96 10.47
C GLY A 123 -5.16 -10.37 11.58
N LEU A 124 -6.49 -10.43 11.45
CA LEU A 124 -7.44 -9.86 12.39
C LEU A 124 -7.83 -10.89 13.48
N PRO A 125 -7.88 -10.47 14.76
CA PRO A 125 -8.04 -11.39 15.89
C PRO A 125 -9.46 -11.95 16.06
N THR A 126 -10.48 -11.28 15.52
CA THR A 126 -11.90 -11.65 15.75
C THR A 126 -12.63 -12.07 14.47
N CYS A 127 -13.74 -12.77 14.66
CA CYS A 127 -14.54 -13.42 13.62
C CYS A 127 -15.26 -12.41 12.68
N PRO A 128 -15.81 -12.89 11.54
CA PRO A 128 -16.64 -12.07 10.65
C PRO A 128 -17.77 -11.34 11.40
N GLY A 129 -17.92 -10.04 11.18
CA GLY A 129 -18.97 -9.21 11.78
C GLY A 129 -18.47 -8.12 12.74
N ASN A 130 -17.23 -8.21 13.20
CA ASN A 130 -16.62 -7.20 14.09
C ASN A 130 -15.85 -6.11 13.34
N TYR A 131 -15.74 -6.25 12.02
CA TYR A 131 -15.01 -5.31 11.17
C TYR A 131 -15.83 -4.88 9.96
N GLU A 132 -15.78 -3.59 9.66
CA GLU A 132 -16.13 -3.05 8.35
C GLU A 132 -14.89 -3.12 7.44
N LEU A 133 -15.05 -3.67 6.22
CA LEU A 133 -14.01 -3.70 5.21
C LEU A 133 -14.39 -2.82 4.02
N THR A 134 -13.43 -2.03 3.54
CA THR A 134 -13.62 -1.14 2.39
C THR A 134 -12.41 -1.23 1.47
N ASP A 135 -12.62 -1.30 0.16
CA ASP A 135 -11.56 -1.12 -0.82
C ASP A 135 -11.13 0.34 -0.78
N ALA A 136 -9.94 0.60 -0.23
CA ALA A 136 -9.41 1.94 -0.05
C ALA A 136 -9.18 2.68 -1.38
N LEU A 137 -9.02 1.96 -2.50
CA LEU A 137 -8.80 2.58 -3.80
C LEU A 137 -10.11 3.05 -4.44
N THR A 138 -11.22 2.35 -4.21
CA THR A 138 -12.51 2.64 -4.84
C THR A 138 -13.56 3.19 -3.87
N GLY A 139 -13.31 3.12 -2.56
CA GLY A 139 -14.28 3.43 -1.51
C GLY A 139 -15.40 2.39 -1.38
N SER A 140 -15.30 1.26 -2.09
CA SER A 140 -16.37 0.27 -2.13
C SER A 140 -16.37 -0.62 -0.88
N TRP A 141 -17.52 -0.74 -0.24
CA TRP A 141 -17.70 -1.70 0.86
C TRP A 141 -17.49 -3.15 0.39
N MET A 142 -16.88 -3.96 1.25
CA MET A 142 -16.57 -5.37 1.01
C MET A 142 -17.07 -6.24 2.17
N PRO A 143 -17.92 -7.24 1.92
CA PRO A 143 -18.24 -8.24 2.93
C PRO A 143 -17.02 -9.12 3.24
N MET A 144 -16.84 -9.45 4.52
CA MET A 144 -15.96 -10.54 4.94
C MET A 144 -16.40 -11.86 4.29
N GLY A 145 -15.43 -12.70 3.89
CA GLY A 145 -15.66 -13.95 3.18
C GLY A 145 -15.92 -13.78 1.67
N ARG A 146 -15.87 -12.56 1.15
CA ARG A 146 -15.98 -12.30 -0.30
C ARG A 146 -14.71 -12.74 -1.03
N GLU A 147 -14.90 -13.41 -2.16
CA GLU A 147 -13.84 -13.56 -3.16
C GLU A 147 -13.60 -12.23 -3.88
N VAL A 148 -12.35 -11.77 -3.84
CA VAL A 148 -11.85 -10.62 -4.60
C VAL A 148 -10.89 -11.09 -5.68
N ARG A 149 -10.81 -10.32 -6.76
CA ARG A 149 -9.88 -10.59 -7.87
C ARG A 149 -8.91 -9.42 -8.03
N ILE A 150 -7.62 -9.71 -7.93
CA ILE A 150 -6.54 -8.76 -8.11
C ILE A 150 -5.96 -8.98 -9.49
N ALA A 151 -5.92 -7.95 -10.32
CA ALA A 151 -5.35 -8.01 -11.67
C ALA A 151 -3.88 -8.48 -11.64
N PRO A 152 -3.33 -9.02 -12.74
CA PRO A 152 -1.89 -9.28 -12.85
C PRO A 152 -1.08 -8.04 -12.50
N SER A 153 -0.02 -8.18 -11.70
CA SER A 153 0.78 -7.08 -11.16
C SER A 153 -0.05 -6.04 -10.38
N GLY A 154 -1.28 -6.37 -9.99
CA GLY A 154 -2.21 -5.46 -9.35
C GLY A 154 -2.04 -5.39 -7.83
N VAL A 155 -2.73 -4.42 -7.25
CA VAL A 155 -2.79 -4.21 -5.80
C VAL A 155 -4.25 -4.07 -5.37
N LEU A 156 -4.57 -4.65 -4.21
CA LEU A 156 -5.79 -4.38 -3.46
C LEU A 156 -5.38 -3.81 -2.11
N VAL A 157 -6.04 -2.72 -1.72
CA VAL A 157 -5.83 -2.09 -0.42
C VAL A 157 -7.14 -2.15 0.33
N VAL A 158 -7.17 -2.91 1.41
CA VAL A 158 -8.35 -3.09 2.25
C VAL A 158 -8.18 -2.23 3.48
N ARG A 159 -9.05 -1.23 3.68
CA ARG A 159 -9.24 -0.59 4.98
C ARG A 159 -10.10 -1.52 5.83
N TYR A 160 -9.66 -1.78 7.06
CA TYR A 160 -10.50 -2.41 8.08
C TYR A 160 -10.73 -1.45 9.25
N ARG A 161 -11.95 -1.45 9.78
CA ARG A 161 -12.33 -0.68 10.96
C ARG A 161 -13.11 -1.56 11.93
N SER A 162 -12.72 -1.56 13.20
CA SER A 162 -13.46 -2.24 14.26
C SER A 162 -14.84 -1.61 14.41
N LEU A 163 -15.84 -2.46 14.66
CA LEU A 163 -17.24 -2.06 14.92
C LEU A 163 -17.57 -2.05 16.42
N ASP A 164 -16.61 -2.42 17.26
CA ASP A 164 -16.72 -2.45 18.72
C ASP A 164 -16.54 -1.07 19.38
#